data_AF-A0AAJ2A9R5-F1
#
_entry.id   AF-A0AAJ2A9R5-F1
#
_cell.length_a   1.000
_cell.length_b   1.000
_cell.length_c   1.000
_cell.angle_alpha   90.00
_cell.angle_beta   90.00
_cell.angle_gamma   90.00
#
_symmetry.space_group_name_H-M   'P 1'
#
loop_
_entity.id
_entity.type
_entity.pdbx_description
1 polymer ?
#
loop_
_entity_poly.entity_id
_entity_poly.type
_entity_poly.pdbx_seq_one_letter_code
_entity_poly.pdbx_strand_id
1 'polypeptide(L)'
;MLTGEIRSQINAIWDSFWSGGISNPLEVMEQITYLLFIRRLDEMHTLEEQKAIVTGKPQVTRIFPLGKDEKGREYSDLRWSRFKNFAAPEMYSVVGEHVFPFLRALGGPDTTYAHHMKDARFTIPTPGLLAKVVDMLDQVPMDDLDTKGDVYEYMLGKIASAGQNGQFRTPRHIIKLMVALTEPNADDVICDPASGTCGFLVTASEYLRNTYPKLLNDAGRRKHFHNGMFHGYDFDNTMLRIGNMNMVLHGVENPDIRYKDSLAQDHAGDEEKYSLLSS
;
A
#
# COMPACT_ATOMS: atom_id res chain seq x y z
N MET A 1 -15.44 9.84 4.05
CA MET A 1 -14.99 11.25 4.23
C MET A 1 -14.24 11.33 5.54
N LEU A 2 -12.96 11.71 5.49
CA LEU A 2 -12.15 11.93 6.69
C LEU A 2 -12.79 12.94 7.65
N THR A 3 -12.82 12.56 8.93
CA THR A 3 -13.14 13.47 10.03
C THR A 3 -12.06 14.55 10.18
N GLY A 4 -12.43 15.69 10.77
CA GLY A 4 -11.47 16.77 11.05
C GLY A 4 -10.33 16.34 11.98
N GLU A 5 -10.60 15.38 12.86
CA GLU A 5 -9.62 14.83 13.80
C GLU A 5 -8.53 14.02 13.07
N ILE A 6 -8.89 13.11 12.18
CA ILE A 6 -7.90 12.31 11.43
C ILE A 6 -7.05 13.23 10.54
N ARG A 7 -7.65 14.25 9.90
CA ARG A 7 -6.88 15.24 9.13
C ARG A 7 -5.85 15.96 10.01
N SER A 8 -6.24 16.36 11.21
CA SER A 8 -5.33 17.01 12.17
C SER A 8 -4.17 16.09 12.58
N GLN A 9 -4.45 14.80 12.83
CA GLN A 9 -3.42 13.81 13.14
C GLN A 9 -2.42 13.64 11.99
N ILE A 10 -2.91 13.47 10.75
CA ILE A 10 -2.04 13.35 9.57
C ILE A 10 -1.22 14.63 9.36
N ASN A 11 -1.80 15.81 9.61
CA ASN A 11 -1.05 17.07 9.58
C ASN A 11 0.08 17.08 10.62
N ALA A 12 -0.19 16.67 11.86
CA ALA A 12 0.81 16.61 12.91
C ALA A 12 1.94 15.62 12.61
N ILE A 13 1.63 14.48 11.98
CA ILE A 13 2.63 13.52 11.49
C ILE A 13 3.51 14.18 10.43
N TRP A 14 2.90 14.80 9.43
CA TRP A 14 3.60 15.50 8.35
C TRP A 14 4.53 16.60 8.87
N ASP A 15 4.04 17.43 9.78
CA ASP A 15 4.79 18.54 10.38
C ASP A 15 5.94 18.03 11.27
N SER A 16 5.78 16.84 11.88
CA SER A 16 6.86 16.19 12.63
C SER A 16 8.00 15.73 11.72
N PHE A 17 7.70 15.21 10.54
CA PHE A 17 8.74 14.90 9.55
C PHE A 17 9.47 16.15 9.05
N TRP A 18 8.71 17.22 8.77
CA TRP A 18 9.28 18.49 8.32
C TRP A 18 10.21 19.10 9.38
N SER A 19 9.74 19.18 10.63
CA SER A 19 10.55 19.67 11.76
C SER A 19 11.70 18.75 12.14
N GLY A 20 11.59 17.45 11.83
CA GLY A 20 12.61 16.45 12.04
C GLY A 20 13.71 16.42 10.96
N GLY A 21 13.60 17.25 9.92
CA GLY A 21 14.66 17.44 8.91
C GLY A 21 14.38 16.82 7.54
N ILE A 22 13.19 16.26 7.30
CA ILE A 22 12.79 15.77 5.97
C ILE A 22 11.96 16.86 5.28
N SER A 23 12.57 17.59 4.34
CA SER A 23 11.92 18.68 3.61
C SER A 23 11.29 18.26 2.29
N ASN A 24 11.53 17.02 1.81
CA ASN A 24 10.95 16.53 0.57
C ASN A 24 9.58 15.88 0.82
N PRO A 25 8.47 16.45 0.31
CA PRO A 25 7.11 15.90 0.46
C PRO A 25 6.96 14.44 0.01
N LEU A 26 7.65 14.05 -1.06
CA LEU A 26 7.59 12.69 -1.58
C LEU A 26 8.25 11.71 -0.61
N GLU A 27 9.40 12.09 -0.05
CA GLU A 27 10.12 11.27 0.91
C GLU A 27 9.31 11.10 2.20
N VAL A 28 8.67 12.16 2.70
CA VAL A 28 7.76 12.07 3.85
C VAL A 28 6.65 11.06 3.59
N MET A 29 6.02 11.14 2.41
CA MET A 29 4.94 10.22 2.07
C MET A 29 5.43 8.79 1.89
N GLU A 30 6.59 8.56 1.29
CA GLU A 30 7.20 7.23 1.21
C GLU A 30 7.45 6.64 2.61
N GLN A 31 8.07 7.40 3.53
CA GLN A 31 8.33 6.92 4.89
C GLN A 31 7.04 6.59 5.66
N ILE A 32 6.02 7.45 5.58
CA ILE A 32 4.71 7.17 6.17
C ILE A 32 4.10 5.90 5.56
N THR A 33 4.19 5.75 4.23
CA THR A 33 3.61 4.61 3.56
C THR A 33 4.30 3.31 3.94
N TYR A 34 5.64 3.27 4.06
CA TYR A 34 6.35 2.09 4.55
C TYR A 34 5.91 1.70 5.97
N LEU A 35 5.74 2.68 6.87
CA LEU A 35 5.29 2.45 8.24
C LEU A 35 3.84 1.92 8.30
N LEU A 36 2.93 2.51 7.52
CA LEU A 36 1.56 2.02 7.41
C LEU A 36 1.51 0.63 6.76
N PHE A 37 2.40 0.35 5.82
CA PHE A 37 2.48 -0.94 5.17
C PHE A 37 2.91 -2.04 6.14
N ILE A 38 3.98 -1.83 6.93
CA ILE A 38 4.38 -2.84 7.93
C ILE A 38 3.33 -3.02 9.02
N ARG A 39 2.61 -1.95 9.42
CA ARG A 39 1.42 -2.06 10.29
C ARG A 39 0.35 -2.96 9.68
N ARG A 40 0.04 -2.76 8.39
CA ARG A 40 -0.95 -3.56 7.66
C ARG A 40 -0.56 -5.03 7.57
N LEU A 41 0.71 -5.32 7.29
CA LEU A 41 1.21 -6.69 7.28
C LEU A 41 1.03 -7.39 8.63
N ASP A 42 1.25 -6.67 9.73
CA ASP A 42 1.03 -7.20 11.07
C ASP A 42 -0.45 -7.43 11.40
N GLU A 43 -1.34 -6.53 10.98
CA GLU A 43 -2.80 -6.74 11.07
C GLU A 43 -3.24 -8.00 10.31
N MET A 44 -2.76 -8.16 9.07
CA MET A 44 -3.07 -9.34 8.25
C MET A 44 -2.53 -10.62 8.88
N HIS A 45 -1.31 -10.59 9.42
CA HIS A 45 -0.74 -11.73 10.12
C HIS A 45 -1.58 -12.11 11.34
N THR A 46 -1.97 -11.11 12.14
CA THR A 46 -2.79 -11.30 13.34
C THR A 46 -4.16 -11.87 12.99
N LEU A 47 -4.77 -11.42 11.90
CA LEU A 47 -6.03 -11.96 11.41
C LEU A 47 -5.90 -13.45 11.02
N GLU A 48 -4.82 -13.83 10.34
CA GLU A 48 -4.55 -15.23 10.00
C GLU A 48 -4.26 -16.09 11.23
N GLU A 49 -3.55 -15.56 12.24
CA GLU A 49 -3.38 -16.23 13.55
C GLU A 49 -4.73 -16.46 14.23
N GLN A 50 -5.60 -15.46 14.27
CA GLN A 50 -6.94 -15.58 14.86
C GLN A 50 -7.81 -16.61 14.13
N LYS A 51 -7.80 -16.60 12.78
CA LYS A 51 -8.51 -17.61 11.98
C LYS A 51 -8.00 -19.02 12.27
N ALA A 52 -6.68 -19.21 12.38
CA ALA A 52 -6.09 -20.50 12.72
C ALA A 52 -6.57 -21.01 14.10
N ILE A 53 -6.58 -20.11 15.10
CA ILE A 53 -7.09 -20.42 16.45
C ILE A 53 -8.57 -20.81 16.41
N VAL A 54 -9.42 -20.02 15.75
CA VAL A 54 -10.87 -20.24 15.71
C VAL A 54 -11.23 -21.51 14.93
N THR A 55 -10.52 -21.79 13.83
CA THR A 55 -10.81 -22.95 12.98
C THR A 55 -10.09 -24.23 13.41
N GLY A 56 -9.12 -24.13 14.34
CA GLY A 56 -8.24 -25.24 14.73
C GLY A 56 -7.33 -25.73 13.60
N LYS A 57 -7.26 -25.01 12.47
CA LYS A 57 -6.42 -25.37 11.32
C LYS A 57 -5.10 -24.60 11.38
N PRO A 58 -4.00 -25.15 10.83
CA PRO A 58 -2.75 -24.43 10.70
C PRO A 58 -2.95 -23.11 9.94
N GLN A 59 -2.18 -22.09 10.30
CA GLN A 59 -2.14 -20.82 9.59
C GLN A 59 -1.76 -21.07 8.13
N VAL A 60 -2.64 -20.67 7.21
CA VAL A 60 -2.43 -20.90 5.76
C VAL A 60 -1.34 -19.99 5.22
N THR A 61 -1.36 -18.71 5.62
CA THR A 61 -0.40 -17.70 5.17
C THR A 61 0.32 -17.08 6.36
N ARG A 62 1.65 -17.21 6.39
CA ARG A 62 2.50 -16.65 7.44
C ARG A 62 3.38 -15.54 6.86
N ILE A 63 2.97 -14.29 7.06
CA ILE A 63 3.66 -13.10 6.54
C ILE A 63 5.03 -12.91 7.22
N PHE A 64 5.10 -13.08 8.53
CA PHE A 64 6.33 -12.99 9.31
C PHE A 64 6.79 -14.42 9.62
N PRO A 65 7.90 -14.90 9.03
CA PRO A 65 8.37 -16.27 9.23
C PRO A 65 8.69 -16.60 10.70
N LEU A 66 8.91 -17.88 10.99
CA LEU A 66 9.48 -18.28 12.28
C LEU A 66 11.00 -18.13 12.27
N GLY A 67 11.58 -17.92 13.45
CA GLY A 67 13.01 -17.84 13.65
C GLY A 67 13.56 -16.44 13.38
N LYS A 68 14.81 -16.40 12.95
CA LYS A 68 15.60 -15.17 12.87
C LYS A 68 15.93 -14.81 11.43
N ASP A 69 16.08 -13.52 11.20
CA ASP A 69 16.66 -13.01 9.96
C ASP A 69 18.18 -13.26 9.88
N GLU A 70 18.80 -12.86 8.77
CA GLU A 70 20.23 -13.05 8.50
C GLU A 70 21.14 -12.37 9.55
N LYS A 71 20.63 -11.35 10.24
CA LYS A 71 21.34 -10.60 11.29
C LYS A 71 21.04 -11.13 12.70
N GLY A 72 20.22 -12.18 12.82
CA GLY A 72 19.91 -12.82 14.10
C GLY A 72 18.77 -12.18 14.89
N ARG A 73 17.97 -11.27 14.31
CA ARG A 73 16.77 -10.71 14.94
C ARG A 73 15.58 -11.62 14.68
N GLU A 74 14.76 -11.89 15.69
CA GLU A 74 13.54 -12.67 15.53
C GLU A 74 12.57 -11.96 14.58
N TYR A 75 12.00 -12.67 13.61
CA TYR A 75 10.98 -12.13 12.70
C TYR A 75 9.74 -11.62 13.43
N SER A 76 9.45 -12.15 14.63
CA SER A 76 8.38 -11.64 15.49
C SER A 76 8.59 -10.18 15.88
N ASP A 77 9.83 -9.73 15.99
CA ASP A 77 10.16 -8.39 16.45
C ASP A 77 9.99 -7.34 15.35
N LEU A 78 9.90 -7.77 14.10
CA LEU A 78 9.61 -6.90 12.94
C LEU A 78 8.11 -6.54 12.85
N ARG A 79 7.26 -7.18 13.67
CA ARG A 79 5.82 -6.89 13.74
C ARG A 79 5.57 -5.53 14.39
N TRP A 80 4.70 -4.71 13.80
CA TRP A 80 4.30 -3.40 14.33
C TRP A 80 3.87 -3.46 15.80
N SER A 81 3.01 -4.41 16.15
CA SER A 81 2.52 -4.68 17.50
C SER A 81 3.63 -4.99 18.52
N ARG A 82 4.83 -5.35 18.06
CA ARG A 82 6.02 -5.60 18.89
C ARG A 82 6.90 -4.37 18.95
N PHE A 83 7.49 -3.96 17.82
CA PHE A 83 8.51 -2.92 17.84
C PHE A 83 7.99 -1.56 18.29
N LYS A 84 6.68 -1.28 18.17
CA LYS A 84 6.10 -0.01 18.65
C LYS A 84 6.31 0.21 20.15
N ASN A 85 6.53 -0.87 20.91
CA ASN A 85 6.77 -0.82 22.34
C ASN A 85 8.27 -0.84 22.71
N PHE A 86 9.18 -0.88 21.74
CA PHE A 86 10.62 -0.85 22.01
C PHE A 86 11.09 0.57 22.34
N ALA A 87 12.20 0.67 23.06
CA ALA A 87 12.86 1.95 23.27
C ALA A 87 13.28 2.55 21.92
N ALA A 88 13.23 3.88 21.79
CA ALA A 88 13.49 4.56 20.52
C ALA A 88 14.78 4.10 19.78
N PRO A 89 15.95 3.92 20.45
CA PRO A 89 17.14 3.42 19.78
C PRO A 89 17.00 2.00 19.23
N GLU A 90 16.32 1.11 19.97
CA GLU A 90 16.08 -0.26 19.52
C GLU A 90 15.07 -0.30 18.37
N MET A 91 13.96 0.44 18.49
CA MET A 91 12.98 0.57 17.41
C MET A 91 13.65 1.06 16.12
N TYR A 92 14.54 2.04 16.22
CA TYR A 92 15.27 2.60 15.09
C TYR A 92 16.16 1.56 14.40
N SER A 93 16.90 0.75 15.16
CA SER A 93 17.69 -0.35 14.62
C SER A 93 16.77 -1.42 13.99
N VAL A 94 15.71 -1.86 14.69
CA VAL A 94 14.75 -2.84 14.16
C VAL A 94 14.15 -2.38 12.83
N VAL A 95 13.65 -1.15 12.77
CA VAL A 95 13.01 -0.62 11.56
C VAL A 95 14.04 -0.46 10.44
N GLY A 96 15.15 0.25 10.67
CA GLY A 96 16.11 0.54 9.62
C GLY A 96 16.90 -0.67 9.13
N GLU A 97 17.29 -1.57 10.05
CA GLU A 97 18.23 -2.65 9.77
C GLU A 97 17.60 -4.01 9.49
N HIS A 98 16.32 -4.20 9.85
CA HIS A 98 15.63 -5.49 9.74
C HIS A 98 14.29 -5.38 9.00
N VAL A 99 13.42 -4.43 9.37
CA VAL A 99 12.10 -4.25 8.70
C VAL A 99 12.28 -3.86 7.23
N PHE A 100 13.11 -2.86 6.93
CA PHE A 100 13.31 -2.44 5.53
C PHE A 100 13.88 -3.57 4.64
N PRO A 101 14.96 -4.29 5.03
CA PRO A 101 15.38 -5.49 4.30
C PRO A 101 14.28 -6.53 4.11
N PHE A 102 13.47 -6.78 5.16
CA PHE A 102 12.34 -7.69 5.08
C PHE A 102 11.30 -7.24 4.04
N LEU A 103 10.94 -5.95 4.04
CA LEU A 103 10.01 -5.39 3.04
C LEU A 103 10.56 -5.53 1.61
N ARG A 104 11.87 -5.39 1.40
CA ARG A 104 12.49 -5.58 0.07
C ARG A 104 12.45 -7.02 -0.42
N ALA A 105 12.46 -7.98 0.49
CA ALA A 105 12.42 -9.41 0.18
C ALA A 105 11.00 -9.97 0.08
N LEU A 106 9.99 -9.20 0.50
CA LEU A 106 8.60 -9.61 0.47
C LEU A 106 8.09 -9.71 -0.98
N GLY A 107 7.16 -10.64 -1.24
CA GLY A 107 6.55 -10.85 -2.56
C GLY A 107 7.28 -11.83 -3.49
N GLY A 108 8.49 -12.28 -3.17
CA GLY A 108 9.27 -13.17 -4.05
C GLY A 108 9.77 -12.47 -5.32
N PRO A 109 10.74 -13.07 -6.04
CA PRO A 109 11.51 -12.39 -7.09
C PRO A 109 10.69 -11.92 -8.30
N ASP A 110 9.51 -12.53 -8.55
CA ASP A 110 8.71 -12.30 -9.76
C ASP A 110 7.48 -11.40 -9.55
N THR A 111 7.32 -10.77 -8.38
CA THR A 111 6.20 -9.84 -8.16
C THR A 111 6.57 -8.39 -8.46
N THR A 112 5.58 -7.64 -8.96
CA THR A 112 5.65 -6.18 -9.12
C THR A 112 5.99 -5.48 -7.81
N TYR A 113 5.52 -6.02 -6.69
CA TYR A 113 5.86 -5.54 -5.35
C TYR A 113 7.37 -5.56 -5.09
N ALA A 114 8.05 -6.69 -5.32
CA ALA A 114 9.49 -6.81 -5.09
C ALA A 114 10.29 -5.84 -5.97
N HIS A 115 9.83 -5.60 -7.20
CA HIS A 115 10.44 -4.63 -8.10
C HIS A 115 10.36 -3.19 -7.54
N HIS A 116 9.21 -2.76 -7.04
CA HIS A 116 9.02 -1.39 -6.52
C HIS A 116 9.67 -1.17 -5.16
N MET A 117 9.77 -2.23 -4.34
CA MET A 117 10.40 -2.15 -3.03
C MET A 117 11.91 -2.30 -3.07
N LYS A 118 12.52 -2.81 -4.14
CA LYS A 118 13.97 -3.03 -4.24
C LYS A 118 14.82 -1.84 -3.79
N ASP A 119 14.38 -0.63 -4.12
CA ASP A 119 15.09 0.63 -3.78
C ASP A 119 14.52 1.34 -2.54
N ALA A 120 13.67 0.68 -1.75
CA ALA A 120 13.12 1.24 -0.51
C ALA A 120 14.25 1.52 0.50
N ARG A 121 14.36 2.78 0.91
CA ARG A 121 15.37 3.25 1.87
C ARG A 121 14.71 3.82 3.11
N PHE A 122 15.27 3.48 4.26
CA PHE A 122 14.92 4.09 5.52
C PHE A 122 15.68 5.42 5.64
N THR A 123 14.96 6.53 5.73
CA THR A 123 15.55 7.88 5.70
C THR A 123 15.17 8.74 6.91
N ILE A 124 14.39 8.19 7.85
CA ILE A 124 14.04 8.88 9.09
C ILE A 124 15.34 9.17 9.86
N PRO A 125 15.68 10.44 10.16
CA PRO A 125 17.04 10.80 10.55
C PRO A 125 17.38 10.49 12.02
N THR A 126 16.37 10.36 12.89
CA THR A 126 16.61 10.18 14.33
C THR A 126 15.67 9.14 14.95
N PRO A 127 16.14 8.42 16.00
CA PRO A 127 15.30 7.52 16.79
C PRO A 127 14.08 8.22 17.41
N GLY A 128 14.26 9.44 17.90
CA GLY A 128 13.19 10.22 18.52
C GLY A 128 12.07 10.58 17.53
N LEU A 129 12.43 10.92 16.29
CA LEU A 129 11.43 11.20 15.25
C LEU A 129 10.65 9.94 14.89
N LEU A 130 11.35 8.80 14.70
CA LEU A 130 10.68 7.52 14.40
C LEU A 130 9.67 7.15 15.50
N ALA A 131 10.10 7.15 16.77
CA ALA A 131 9.22 6.79 17.88
C ALA A 131 7.98 7.69 17.93
N LYS A 132 8.16 9.01 17.82
CA LYS A 132 7.06 9.97 17.78
C LYS A 132 6.08 9.68 16.63
N VAL A 133 6.59 9.41 15.43
CA VAL A 133 5.77 9.12 14.25
C VAL A 133 5.03 7.79 14.40
N VAL A 134 5.68 6.76 14.92
CA VAL A 134 5.06 5.45 15.19
C VAL A 134 3.92 5.61 16.19
N ASP A 135 4.13 6.35 17.29
CA ASP A 135 3.09 6.63 18.29
C ASP A 135 1.89 7.36 17.68
N MET A 136 2.13 8.41 16.89
CA MET A 136 1.06 9.16 16.23
C MET A 136 0.31 8.30 15.21
N LEU A 137 1.04 7.51 14.40
CA LEU A 137 0.42 6.61 13.42
C LEU A 137 -0.41 5.54 14.11
N ASP A 138 0.01 4.98 15.24
CA ASP A 138 -0.73 3.96 15.99
C ASP A 138 -2.13 4.45 16.41
N GLN A 139 -2.28 5.75 16.69
CA GLN A 139 -3.56 6.38 17.04
C GLN A 139 -4.47 6.65 15.84
N VAL A 140 -3.96 6.56 14.60
CA VAL A 140 -4.80 6.72 13.42
C VAL A 140 -5.70 5.48 13.30
N PRO A 141 -7.04 5.63 13.25
CA PRO A 141 -7.95 4.51 13.11
C PRO A 141 -7.80 3.90 11.71
N MET A 142 -7.31 2.66 11.68
CA MET A 142 -7.04 1.91 10.44
C MET A 142 -7.84 0.60 10.40
N ASP A 143 -9.03 0.56 10.98
CA ASP A 143 -9.85 -0.66 10.95
C ASP A 143 -10.69 -0.76 9.67
N ASP A 144 -11.10 0.40 9.15
CA ASP A 144 -11.96 0.54 7.97
C ASP A 144 -11.14 0.82 6.71
N LEU A 145 -11.47 0.11 5.62
CA LEU A 145 -10.81 0.25 4.31
C LEU A 145 -11.06 1.64 3.71
N ASP A 146 -12.27 2.19 3.86
CA ASP A 146 -12.59 3.52 3.34
C ASP A 146 -11.78 4.60 4.06
N THR A 147 -11.60 4.45 5.38
CA THR A 147 -10.76 5.34 6.19
C THR A 147 -9.29 5.29 5.77
N LYS A 148 -8.73 4.09 5.49
CA LYS A 148 -7.37 3.95 4.96
C LYS A 148 -7.20 4.68 3.64
N GLY A 149 -8.16 4.47 2.73
CA GLY A 149 -8.18 5.11 1.44
C GLY A 149 -8.23 6.61 1.53
N ASP A 150 -9.16 7.15 2.31
CA ASP A 150 -9.27 8.59 2.47
C ASP A 150 -7.99 9.18 3.10
N VAL A 151 -7.35 8.52 4.07
CA VAL A 151 -6.06 8.96 4.64
C VAL A 151 -4.98 9.04 3.55
N TYR A 152 -4.86 7.98 2.74
CA TYR A 152 -3.88 7.94 1.66
C TYR A 152 -4.12 9.05 0.64
N GLU A 153 -5.37 9.22 0.21
CA GLU A 153 -5.78 10.29 -0.70
C GLU A 153 -5.52 11.69 -0.13
N TYR A 154 -5.71 11.88 1.17
CA TYR A 154 -5.39 13.15 1.82
C TYR A 154 -3.90 13.45 1.79
N MET A 155 -3.05 12.43 2.05
CA MET A 155 -1.59 12.57 1.94
C MET A 155 -1.17 12.87 0.49
N LEU A 156 -1.79 12.22 -0.50
CA LEU A 156 -1.56 12.49 -1.91
C LEU A 156 -1.96 13.92 -2.31
N GLY A 157 -3.08 14.42 -1.78
CA GLY A 157 -3.52 15.80 -1.97
C GLY A 157 -2.52 16.84 -1.41
N LYS A 158 -1.86 16.52 -0.28
CA LYS A 158 -0.79 17.36 0.27
C LYS A 158 0.42 17.49 -0.66
N ILE A 159 0.83 16.41 -1.29
CA ILE A 159 1.94 16.43 -2.26
C ILE A 159 1.59 17.29 -3.47
N ALA A 160 0.36 17.13 -4.01
CA ALA A 160 -0.10 17.93 -5.13
C ALA A 160 -0.12 19.43 -4.80
N SER A 161 -0.55 19.78 -3.58
CA SER A 161 -0.60 21.17 -3.09
C SER A 161 0.79 21.76 -2.82
N ALA A 162 1.80 20.92 -2.54
CA ALA A 162 3.19 21.33 -2.33
C ALA A 162 3.93 21.70 -3.63
N GLY A 163 3.27 21.62 -4.80
CA GLY A 163 3.72 22.26 -6.04
C GLY A 163 4.91 21.62 -6.76
N GLN A 164 5.36 20.43 -6.35
CA GLN A 164 6.57 19.82 -6.92
C GLN A 164 6.35 18.90 -8.14
N ASN A 165 5.15 18.36 -8.35
CA ASN A 165 4.86 17.49 -9.50
C ASN A 165 3.56 17.92 -10.17
N GLY A 166 3.66 18.69 -11.27
CA GLY A 166 2.55 19.09 -12.14
C GLY A 166 1.84 17.93 -12.86
N GLN A 167 1.80 16.75 -12.25
CA GLN A 167 1.02 15.59 -12.66
C GLN A 167 -0.43 15.83 -12.25
N PHE A 168 -1.30 15.89 -13.26
CA PHE A 168 -2.73 16.08 -13.08
C PHE A 168 -3.33 14.85 -12.38
N ARG A 169 -3.98 15.04 -11.23
CA ARG A 169 -4.74 13.99 -10.55
C ARG A 169 -6.20 14.09 -10.92
N THR A 170 -6.81 12.96 -11.24
CA THR A 170 -8.25 12.87 -11.48
C THR A 170 -9.01 12.99 -10.15
N PRO A 171 -9.92 13.98 -9.99
CA PRO A 171 -10.68 14.13 -8.76
C PRO A 171 -11.52 12.89 -8.44
N ARG A 172 -11.61 12.52 -7.15
CA ARG A 172 -12.25 11.25 -6.74
C ARG A 172 -13.70 11.08 -7.16
N HIS A 173 -14.47 12.16 -7.18
CA HIS A 173 -15.86 12.10 -7.61
C HIS A 173 -15.99 11.79 -9.11
N ILE A 174 -15.01 12.21 -9.93
CA ILE A 174 -14.94 11.85 -11.35
C ILE A 174 -14.59 10.38 -11.50
N ILE A 175 -13.58 9.90 -10.79
CA ILE A 175 -13.19 8.47 -10.82
C ILE A 175 -14.39 7.59 -10.42
N LYS A 176 -15.08 7.92 -9.32
CA LYS A 176 -16.26 7.18 -8.84
C LYS A 176 -17.39 7.16 -9.86
N LEU A 177 -17.67 8.30 -10.50
CA LEU A 177 -18.65 8.39 -11.57
C LEU A 177 -18.27 7.49 -12.75
N MET A 178 -17.03 7.58 -13.23
CA MET A 178 -16.56 6.81 -14.37
C MET A 178 -16.61 5.30 -14.09
N VAL A 179 -16.14 4.85 -12.93
CA VAL A 179 -16.21 3.43 -12.52
C VAL A 179 -17.66 2.96 -12.44
N ALA A 180 -18.56 3.78 -11.86
CA ALA A 180 -19.97 3.46 -11.77
C ALA A 180 -20.65 3.35 -13.14
N LEU A 181 -20.22 4.14 -14.13
CA LEU A 181 -20.72 4.07 -15.51
C LEU A 181 -20.17 2.85 -16.28
N THR A 182 -18.94 2.41 -15.98
CA THR A 182 -18.33 1.24 -16.62
C THR A 182 -18.82 -0.09 -16.07
N GLU A 183 -19.42 -0.10 -14.87
CA GLU A 183 -19.99 -1.29 -14.21
C GLU A 183 -19.08 -2.54 -14.26
N PRO A 184 -17.84 -2.49 -13.72
CA PRO A 184 -16.92 -3.63 -13.76
C PRO A 184 -17.53 -4.86 -13.08
N ASN A 185 -17.31 -6.03 -13.67
CA ASN A 185 -17.81 -7.30 -13.19
C ASN A 185 -16.71 -8.16 -12.53
N ALA A 186 -17.14 -9.20 -11.82
CA ALA A 186 -16.28 -10.08 -11.02
C ALA A 186 -15.22 -10.86 -11.82
N ASP A 187 -15.42 -11.00 -13.13
CA ASP A 187 -14.59 -11.82 -14.01
C ASP A 187 -13.73 -10.94 -14.95
N ASP A 188 -13.82 -9.60 -14.83
CA ASP A 188 -13.07 -8.64 -15.65
C ASP A 188 -11.56 -8.64 -15.37
N VAL A 189 -10.79 -8.23 -16.37
CA VAL A 189 -9.38 -7.85 -16.28
C VAL A 189 -9.28 -6.36 -16.61
N ILE A 190 -8.97 -5.56 -15.59
CA ILE A 190 -9.01 -4.11 -15.62
C ILE A 190 -7.58 -3.58 -15.77
N CYS A 191 -7.37 -2.70 -16.76
CA CYS A 191 -6.09 -2.02 -16.97
C CYS A 191 -6.23 -0.50 -16.92
N ASP A 192 -5.30 0.13 -16.21
CA ASP A 192 -5.08 1.58 -16.22
C ASP A 192 -3.72 1.91 -16.85
N PRO A 193 -3.68 2.38 -18.11
CA PRO A 193 -2.44 2.65 -18.83
C PRO A 193 -1.71 3.93 -18.39
N ALA A 194 -2.31 4.74 -17.52
CA ALA A 194 -1.72 5.95 -16.95
C ALA A 194 -2.07 6.04 -15.46
N SER A 195 -1.74 4.97 -14.75
CA SER A 195 -2.30 4.64 -13.44
C SER A 195 -1.94 5.63 -12.35
N GLY A 196 -0.81 6.34 -12.44
CA GLY A 196 -0.34 7.23 -11.39
C GLY A 196 -0.35 6.52 -10.03
N THR A 197 -1.23 6.94 -9.13
CA THR A 197 -1.39 6.30 -7.81
C THR A 197 -2.49 5.24 -7.76
N CYS A 198 -2.82 4.65 -8.90
CA CYS A 198 -3.84 3.63 -9.08
C CYS A 198 -5.25 4.08 -8.67
N GLY A 199 -5.60 5.34 -8.97
CA GLY A 199 -6.86 5.93 -8.55
C GLY A 199 -8.08 5.15 -9.03
N PHE A 200 -8.14 4.88 -10.34
CA PHE A 200 -9.23 4.09 -10.93
C PHE A 200 -9.26 2.65 -10.43
N LEU A 201 -8.11 1.99 -10.38
CA LEU A 201 -8.02 0.59 -9.93
C LEU A 201 -8.50 0.40 -8.49
N VAL A 202 -8.13 1.32 -7.58
CA VAL A 202 -8.64 1.32 -6.20
C VAL A 202 -10.16 1.45 -6.19
N THR A 203 -10.73 2.42 -6.90
CA THR A 203 -12.18 2.64 -6.93
C THR A 203 -12.93 1.49 -7.61
N ALA A 204 -12.35 0.85 -8.63
CA ALA A 204 -12.90 -0.36 -9.22
C ALA A 204 -12.91 -1.52 -8.21
N SER A 205 -11.86 -1.68 -7.42
CA SER A 205 -11.78 -2.69 -6.37
C SER A 205 -12.84 -2.50 -5.28
N GLU A 206 -13.10 -1.25 -4.88
CA GLU A 206 -14.16 -0.87 -3.93
C GLU A 206 -15.55 -1.14 -4.51
N TYR A 207 -15.78 -0.73 -5.76
CA TYR A 207 -17.04 -0.98 -6.46
C TYR A 207 -17.35 -2.48 -6.50
N LEU A 208 -16.40 -3.31 -6.90
CA LEU A 208 -16.58 -4.75 -6.99
C LEU A 208 -16.91 -5.39 -5.64
N ARG A 209 -16.29 -4.94 -4.54
CA ARG A 209 -16.59 -5.44 -3.19
C ARG A 209 -17.98 -5.05 -2.72
N ASN A 210 -18.39 -3.81 -3.01
CA ASN A 210 -19.70 -3.29 -2.62
C ASN A 210 -20.83 -3.94 -3.43
N THR A 211 -20.63 -4.11 -4.74
CA THR A 211 -21.61 -4.72 -5.66
C THR A 211 -21.66 -6.24 -5.53
N TYR A 212 -20.53 -6.89 -5.26
CA TYR A 212 -20.42 -8.35 -5.10
C TYR A 212 -19.85 -8.75 -3.72
N PRO A 213 -20.60 -8.64 -2.62
CA PRO A 213 -20.09 -8.93 -1.27
C PRO A 213 -19.54 -10.35 -1.05
N LYS A 214 -19.95 -11.30 -1.90
CA LYS A 214 -19.48 -12.71 -1.86
C LYS A 214 -18.34 -13.00 -2.84
N LEU A 215 -17.80 -11.99 -3.52
CA LEU A 215 -16.73 -12.11 -4.52
C LEU A 215 -15.56 -12.93 -4.01
N LEU A 216 -15.14 -12.65 -2.78
CA LEU A 216 -13.98 -13.29 -2.14
C LEU A 216 -14.31 -14.63 -1.47
N ASN A 217 -15.56 -15.08 -1.46
CA ASN A 217 -15.93 -16.38 -0.89
C ASN A 217 -15.57 -17.53 -1.82
N ASP A 218 -15.67 -17.31 -3.13
CA ASP A 218 -15.20 -18.27 -4.13
C ASP A 218 -13.67 -18.24 -4.26
N ALA A 219 -13.04 -19.40 -4.26
CA ALA A 219 -11.58 -19.48 -4.28
C ALA A 219 -10.98 -19.03 -5.63
N GLY A 220 -11.67 -19.30 -6.73
CA GLY A 220 -11.24 -18.88 -8.07
C GLY A 220 -11.30 -17.37 -8.22
N ARG A 221 -12.45 -16.76 -7.88
CA ARG A 221 -12.64 -15.31 -7.93
C ARG A 221 -11.77 -14.55 -6.95
N ARG A 222 -11.55 -15.08 -5.74
CA ARG A 222 -10.58 -14.52 -4.80
C ARG A 222 -9.18 -14.49 -5.39
N LYS A 223 -8.74 -15.59 -6.02
CA LYS A 223 -7.43 -15.66 -6.68
C LYS A 223 -7.35 -14.65 -7.82
N HIS A 224 -8.38 -14.56 -8.65
CA HIS A 224 -8.46 -13.59 -9.75
C HIS A 224 -8.38 -12.13 -9.25
N PHE A 225 -9.22 -11.77 -8.28
CA PHE A 225 -9.25 -10.44 -7.68
C PHE A 225 -7.87 -10.02 -7.13
N HIS A 226 -7.15 -10.91 -6.47
CA HIS A 226 -5.87 -10.58 -5.84
C HIS A 226 -4.66 -10.65 -6.77
N ASN A 227 -4.71 -11.39 -7.89
CA ASN A 227 -3.50 -11.69 -8.69
C ASN A 227 -3.66 -11.48 -10.20
N GLY A 228 -4.87 -11.33 -10.72
CA GLY A 228 -5.14 -11.34 -12.16
C GLY A 228 -6.00 -10.19 -12.65
N MET A 229 -6.76 -9.54 -11.78
CA MET A 229 -7.77 -8.56 -12.17
C MET A 229 -7.23 -7.15 -12.43
N PHE A 230 -6.25 -6.67 -11.65
CA PHE A 230 -5.85 -5.26 -11.67
C PHE A 230 -4.46 -5.06 -12.26
N HIS A 231 -4.40 -4.29 -13.35
CA HIS A 231 -3.18 -3.97 -14.10
C HIS A 231 -3.01 -2.46 -14.21
N GLY A 232 -1.81 -1.96 -13.97
CA GLY A 232 -1.51 -0.53 -14.01
C GLY A 232 -0.16 -0.23 -14.63
N TYR A 233 -0.10 0.81 -15.45
CA TYR A 233 1.11 1.26 -16.10
C TYR A 233 1.37 2.73 -15.78
N ASP A 234 2.64 3.08 -15.61
CA ASP A 234 3.10 4.45 -15.47
C ASP A 234 4.59 4.51 -15.83
N PHE A 235 5.10 5.70 -16.14
CA PHE A 235 6.50 5.94 -16.47
C PHE A 235 7.28 6.55 -15.30
N ASP A 236 6.63 6.85 -14.16
CA ASP A 236 7.27 7.34 -12.94
C ASP A 236 7.34 6.22 -11.89
N ASN A 237 8.55 5.75 -11.61
CA ASN A 237 8.80 4.71 -10.60
C ASN A 237 8.28 5.07 -9.20
N THR A 238 8.28 6.36 -8.85
CA THR A 238 7.76 6.83 -7.58
C THR A 238 6.24 6.62 -7.54
N MET A 239 5.54 7.00 -8.62
CA MET A 239 4.09 6.82 -8.72
C MET A 239 3.69 5.35 -8.75
N LEU A 240 4.44 4.49 -9.45
CA LEU A 240 4.19 3.04 -9.45
C LEU A 240 4.32 2.43 -8.06
N ARG A 241 5.34 2.82 -7.29
CA ARG A 241 5.52 2.37 -5.90
C ARG A 241 4.34 2.81 -5.04
N ILE A 242 3.97 4.09 -5.12
CA ILE A 242 2.82 4.68 -4.42
C ILE A 242 1.53 3.96 -4.81
N GLY A 243 1.29 3.75 -6.10
CA GLY A 243 0.11 3.09 -6.63
C GLY A 243 0.00 1.63 -6.19
N ASN A 244 1.10 0.87 -6.23
CA ASN A 244 1.12 -0.50 -5.73
C ASN A 244 0.82 -0.54 -4.22
N MET A 245 1.49 0.29 -3.43
CA MET A 245 1.20 0.40 -2.00
C MET A 245 -0.27 0.78 -1.74
N ASN A 246 -0.82 1.69 -2.53
CA ASN A 246 -2.23 2.10 -2.45
C ASN A 246 -3.16 0.89 -2.64
N MET A 247 -2.94 0.10 -3.69
CA MET A 247 -3.71 -1.11 -3.98
C MET A 247 -3.64 -2.13 -2.83
N VAL A 248 -2.45 -2.37 -2.26
CA VAL A 248 -2.30 -3.32 -1.15
C VAL A 248 -2.97 -2.80 0.13
N LEU A 249 -2.89 -1.49 0.41
CA LEU A 249 -3.61 -0.88 1.54
C LEU A 249 -5.13 -1.02 1.39
N HIS A 250 -5.65 -0.98 0.15
CA HIS A 250 -7.05 -1.25 -0.17
C HIS A 250 -7.38 -2.76 -0.27
N GLY A 251 -6.42 -3.63 0.04
CA GLY A 251 -6.61 -5.06 0.18
C GLY A 251 -6.54 -5.85 -1.13
N VAL A 252 -5.88 -5.33 -2.16
CA VAL A 252 -5.49 -6.09 -3.35
C VAL A 252 -4.06 -6.59 -3.13
N GLU A 253 -3.86 -7.90 -2.98
CA GLU A 253 -2.59 -8.44 -2.49
C GLU A 253 -1.45 -8.33 -3.51
N ASN A 254 -1.68 -8.69 -4.78
CA ASN A 254 -0.66 -8.73 -5.82
C ASN A 254 -1.17 -8.05 -7.12
N PRO A 255 -1.39 -6.73 -7.10
CA PRO A 255 -1.75 -5.99 -8.31
C PRO A 255 -0.58 -5.95 -9.31
N ASP A 256 -0.88 -5.99 -10.61
CA ASP A 256 0.15 -5.95 -11.65
C ASP A 256 0.47 -4.51 -12.08
N ILE A 257 1.26 -3.81 -11.27
CA ILE A 257 1.66 -2.42 -11.50
C ILE A 257 3.08 -2.37 -12.06
N ARG A 258 3.27 -1.95 -13.33
CA ARG A 258 4.56 -2.02 -14.03
C ARG A 258 4.99 -0.68 -14.62
N TYR A 259 6.31 -0.51 -14.69
CA TYR A 259 6.90 0.56 -15.48
C TYR A 259 6.64 0.29 -16.95
N LYS A 260 5.98 1.23 -17.61
CA LYS A 260 5.74 1.17 -19.06
C LYS A 260 5.50 2.57 -19.59
N ASP A 261 6.21 2.93 -20.65
CA ASP A 261 5.83 4.07 -21.49
C ASP A 261 4.71 3.60 -22.41
N SER A 262 3.47 3.91 -22.06
CA SER A 262 2.27 3.46 -22.78
C SER A 262 2.20 3.92 -24.25
N LEU A 263 3.03 4.87 -24.68
CA LEU A 263 3.10 5.35 -26.07
C LEU A 263 4.28 4.77 -26.88
N ALA A 264 5.23 4.07 -26.24
CA ALA A 264 6.35 3.45 -26.94
C ALA A 264 5.85 2.35 -27.91
N GLN A 265 6.40 2.28 -29.13
CA GLN A 265 5.92 1.37 -30.18
C GLN A 265 6.18 -0.13 -29.96
N ASP A 266 6.86 -0.51 -28.87
CA ASP A 266 7.38 -1.88 -28.66
C ASP A 266 6.45 -2.75 -27.79
N HIS A 267 5.13 -2.58 -27.92
CA HIS A 267 4.12 -3.25 -27.09
C HIS A 267 3.50 -4.48 -27.75
N ALA A 268 4.32 -5.28 -28.44
CA ALA A 268 3.94 -6.59 -28.94
C ALA A 268 3.76 -7.55 -27.75
N GLY A 269 2.58 -7.53 -27.11
CA GLY A 269 2.32 -8.45 -26.01
C GLY A 269 1.02 -8.26 -25.24
N ASP A 270 0.39 -7.09 -25.26
CA ASP A 270 -0.82 -6.81 -24.43
C ASP A 270 -2.13 -6.72 -25.23
N GLU A 271 -2.11 -7.15 -26.49
CA GLU A 271 -3.30 -7.25 -27.35
C GLU A 271 -4.35 -8.18 -26.72
N GLU A 272 -5.60 -7.71 -26.65
CA GLU A 272 -6.78 -8.44 -26.14
C GLU A 272 -6.70 -8.97 -24.69
N LYS A 273 -5.72 -8.53 -23.89
CA LYS A 273 -5.58 -8.99 -22.49
C LYS A 273 -6.60 -8.41 -21.51
N TYR A 274 -7.16 -7.24 -21.82
CA TYR A 274 -7.97 -6.47 -20.89
C TYR A 274 -9.42 -6.37 -21.35
N SER A 275 -10.36 -6.65 -20.44
CA SER A 275 -11.78 -6.50 -20.71
C SER A 275 -12.29 -5.10 -20.39
N LEU A 276 -11.57 -4.34 -19.56
CA LEU A 276 -11.90 -2.96 -19.21
C LEU A 276 -10.65 -2.07 -19.18
N LEU A 277 -10.77 -0.88 -19.78
CA LEU A 277 -9.76 0.18 -19.70
C LEU A 277 -10.30 1.36 -18.90
N SER A 278 -9.52 1.87 -17.97
CA SER A 278 -9.82 3.08 -17.19
C SER A 278 -8.60 3.98 -17.12
N SER A 279 -8.71 5.27 -17.46
CA SER A 279 -7.62 6.26 -17.38
C SER A 279 -8.15 7.65 -17.08
#